data_AF-W0EFM8-F1
#
_entry.id   AF-W0EFM8-F1
#
_cell.length_a   1.000
_cell.length_b   1.000
_cell.length_c   1.000
_cell.angle_alpha   90.00
_cell.angle_beta   90.00
_cell.angle_gamma   90.00
#
_symmetry.space_group_name_H-M   'P 1'
#
loop_
_entity.id
_entity.type
_entity.pdbx_description
1 polymer ?
#
loop_
_entity_poly.entity_id
_entity_poly.type
_entity_poly.pdbx_seq_one_letter_code
_entity_poly.pdbx_strand_id
1 'polypeptide(L)' 'MRADKLLSQIDEQRNRLYNLANGRRLVDPEVVQMSQELDQLLNLYTILIKRE' A
#
# COMPACT_ATOMS: atom_id res chain seq x y z
N MET A 1 -14.47 0.05 -8.94
CA MET A 1 -13.00 0.13 -9.15
C MET A 1 -12.58 -1.16 -9.82
N ARG A 2 -11.76 -1.13 -10.88
CA ARG A 2 -11.28 -2.36 -11.54
C ARG A 2 -9.98 -2.84 -10.86
N ALA A 3 -9.70 -4.14 -10.89
CA ALA A 3 -8.56 -4.76 -10.22
C ALA A 3 -7.20 -4.17 -10.67
N ASP A 4 -7.07 -3.88 -11.96
CA ASP A 4 -5.91 -3.23 -12.60
C ASP A 4 -5.59 -1.86 -12.00
N LYS A 5 -6.61 -1.01 -11.79
CA LYS A 5 -6.42 0.31 -11.18
C LYS A 5 -5.93 0.22 -9.74
N LEU A 6 -6.42 -0.77 -9.00
CA LEU A 6 -6.03 -0.97 -7.62
C LEU A 6 -4.59 -1.52 -7.52
N LEU A 7 -4.20 -2.42 -8.42
CA LEU A 7 -2.81 -2.87 -8.54
C LEU A 7 -1.85 -1.72 -8.82
N SER A 8 -2.20 -0.82 -9.74
CA SER A 8 -1.36 0.36 -10.01
C SER A 8 -1.19 1.25 -8.77
N GLN A 9 -2.25 1.43 -7.97
CA GLN A 9 -2.17 2.20 -6.73
C GLN A 9 -1.33 1.51 -5.66
N ILE A 10 -1.44 0.18 -5.53
CA ILE A 10 -0.61 -0.62 -4.64
C ILE A 10 0.87 -0.47 -5.02
N ASP A 11 1.20 -0.56 -6.30
CA ASP A 11 2.57 -0.42 -6.79
C ASP A 11 3.14 0.99 -6.55
N GLU A 12 2.34 2.03 -6.79
CA GLU A 12 2.73 3.41 -6.51
C GLU A 12 2.97 3.64 -5.01
N GLN A 13 2.06 3.18 -4.16
CA GLN A 13 2.16 3.34 -2.72
C GLN A 13 3.34 2.52 -2.13
N ARG A 14 3.59 1.32 -2.66
CA ARG A 14 4.75 0.51 -2.30
C ARG A 14 6.06 1.22 -2.61
N ASN A 15 6.17 1.85 -3.79
CA ASN A 15 7.36 2.60 -4.17
C ASN A 15 7.57 3.83 -3.27
N ARG A 16 6.49 4.54 -2.94
CA ARG A 16 6.54 5.67 -1.99
C ARG A 16 7.00 5.23 -0.61
N LEU A 17 6.42 4.15 -0.08
CA LEU A 17 6.80 3.60 1.22
C LEU A 17 8.25 3.14 1.25
N TYR A 18 8.72 2.46 0.20
CA TYR A 18 10.11 2.03 0.08
C TYR A 18 11.08 3.23 0.12
N ASN A 19 10.76 4.28 -0.65
CA ASN A 19 11.58 5.50 -0.67
C ASN A 19 11.53 6.26 0.66
N LEU A 20 10.37 6.30 1.33
CA LEU A 20 10.22 6.97 2.63
C LEU A 20 10.94 6.21 3.75
N ALA A 21 10.82 4.88 3.77
CA ALA A 21 11.47 4.03 4.75
C ALA A 21 12.99 4.00 4.57
N ASN A 22 13.48 4.27 3.35
CA ASN A 22 14.90 4.38 3.09
C ASN A 22 15.51 5.58 3.84
N GLY A 23 16.33 5.29 4.84
CA GLY A 23 16.93 6.30 5.71
C GLY A 23 16.07 6.70 6.93
N ARG A 24 14.91 6.06 7.13
CA ARG A 24 14.07 6.25 8.31
C ARG A 24 13.94 4.97 9.12
N ARG A 25 13.51 5.11 10.38
CA ARG A 25 13.16 3.95 11.21
C ARG A 25 11.76 3.48 10.84
N LEU A 26 11.52 2.18 10.87
CA LEU A 26 10.18 1.62 10.58
C LEU A 26 9.10 2.08 11.56
N VAL A 27 9.50 2.53 12.75
CA VAL A 27 8.60 3.09 13.78
C VAL A 27 8.35 4.58 13.60
N ASP A 28 8.94 5.21 12.57
CA ASP A 28 8.66 6.59 12.22
C ASP A 28 7.15 6.74 11.92
N PRO A 29 6.44 7.71 12.53
CA PRO A 29 5.00 7.85 12.37
C PRO A 29 4.54 7.95 10.91
N GLU A 30 5.34 8.59 10.05
CA GLU A 30 5.02 8.74 8.63
C GLU A 30 5.16 7.41 7.89
N VAL A 31 6.19 6.63 8.23
CA VAL A 31 6.40 5.27 7.68
C VAL A 31 5.28 4.33 8.13
N VAL A 32 4.87 4.41 9.40
CA VAL A 32 3.78 3.60 9.96
C VAL A 32 2.46 3.95 9.26
N GLN A 33 2.13 5.24 9.14
CA GLN A 33 0.92 5.68 8.47
C GLN A 33 0.88 5.21 7.02
N MET A 34 1.96 5.41 6.27
CA MET A 34 2.03 5.02 4.86
C MET A 34 1.97 3.49 4.68
N SER A 35 2.48 2.72 5.65
CA SER A 35 2.34 1.26 5.69
C SER A 35 0.88 0.83 5.93
N GLN A 36 0.15 1.53 6.81
CA GLN A 36 -1.27 1.26 7.06
C GLN A 36 -2.13 1.59 5.83
N GLU A 37 -1.83 2.67 5.11
CA GLU A 37 -2.49 3.02 3.85
C GLU A 37 -2.26 1.95 2.77
N LEU A 38 -1.04 1.41 2.66
CA LEU A 38 -0.74 0.29 1.76
C LEU A 38 -1.53 -0.97 2.14
N ASP A 39 -1.62 -1.28 3.43
CA ASP A 39 -2.39 -2.43 3.93
C ASP A 39 -3.88 -2.32 3.57
N GLN A 40 -4.47 -1.11 3.67
CA GLN A 40 -5.84 -0.87 3.24
C GLN A 40 -6.05 -1.18 1.74
N LEU A 41 -5.12 -0.77 0.87
CA LEU A 41 -5.20 -1.06 -0.57
C LEU A 41 -5.09 -2.57 -0.85
N LEU A 42 -4.18 -3.27 -0.16
CA LEU A 42 -4.02 -4.72 -0.27
C LEU A 42 -5.26 -5.48 0.21
N ASN A 43 -5.90 -5.01 1.28
CA ASN A 43 -7.15 -5.57 1.79
C ASN A 43 -8.28 -5.38 0.79
N LEU A 44 -8.41 -4.17 0.20
CA LEU A 44 -9.40 -3.92 -0.86
C LEU A 44 -9.18 -4.84 -2.07
N TYR A 45 -7.93 -5.07 -2.45
CA TYR A 45 -7.58 -5.94 -3.58
C TYR A 45 -7.94 -7.39 -3.26
N THR A 46 -7.58 -7.84 -2.06
CA THR A 46 -7.92 -9.18 -1.57
C THR A 46 -9.42 -9.42 -1.56
N ILE A 47 -10.22 -8.44 -1.13
CA ILE A 47 -11.69 -8.53 -1.16
C ILE A 47 -12.21 -8.61 -2.60
N LEU A 48 -11.63 -7.83 -3.50
CA LEU A 48 -12.05 -7.79 -4.89
C LEU A 48 -11.78 -9.11 -5.60
N ILE A 49 -10.59 -9.69 -5.44
CA ILE A 49 -10.23 -10.97 -6.07
C ILE A 49 -10.90 -12.19 -5.42
N LYS A 50 -11.27 -12.12 -4.13
CA LYS A 50 -11.99 -13.21 -3.43
C LYS A 50 -13.49 -13.23 -3.74
N ARG A 51 -14.02 -12.20 -4.38
CA ARG A 51 -15.44 -12.07 -4.76
C ARG A 51 -15.70 -12.43 -6.24
N GLU A 52 -14.65 -12.76 -6.98
CA GLU A 52 -14.71 -13.33 -8.34
C GLU A 52 -14.53 -14.85 -8.28
#